data_AF-A0A2E8G8K9-F1
#
_entry.id   AF-A0A2E8G8K9-F1
#
_cell.length_a   1.000
_cell.length_b   1.000
_cell.length_c   1.000
_cell.angle_alpha   90.00
_cell.angle_beta   90.00
_cell.angle_gamma   90.00
#
_symmetry.space_group_name_H-M   'P 1'
#
loop_
_entity.id
_entity.type
_entity.pdbx_description
1 polymer ?
#
loop_
_entity_poly.entity_id
_entity_poly.type
_entity_poly.pdbx_seq_one_letter_code
_entity_poly.pdbx_strand_id
1 'polypeptide(L)'
;MACSSTNLPGEVNQGMPVNDEMKADLWRFALGRWQDKRFEKACLHLQDDYQVPVSLLLCGLWLAASGKQPDARTGRRLAELAEPFEADYLRPLRQVRRKAAQDERLPEFKRQLQQVELEGERWLLTTLPSLCENLLPAGKPVDAMGWLLVLVPETAQCEGLQKSLNDLVAL
;
A
#
# COMPACT_ATOMS: atom_id res chain seq x y z
N MET A 1 -19.59 45.06 32.45
CA MET A 1 -19.62 43.98 33.45
C MET A 1 -20.47 42.85 32.89
N ALA A 2 -19.89 41.63 32.84
CA ALA A 2 -20.49 40.27 32.86
C ALA A 2 -21.81 39.99 32.09
N CYS A 3 -21.83 39.07 31.10
CA CYS A 3 -22.13 37.61 31.24
C CYS A 3 -23.51 37.35 31.91
N SER A 4 -24.48 36.63 31.34
CA SER A 4 -24.47 35.22 30.85
C SER A 4 -25.80 34.94 30.10
N SER A 5 -25.80 34.40 28.88
CA SER A 5 -25.95 32.97 28.52
C SER A 5 -27.18 32.23 29.08
N THR A 6 -28.08 31.79 28.19
CA THR A 6 -28.40 30.35 28.05
C THR A 6 -28.96 30.04 26.67
N ASN A 7 -28.17 29.29 25.88
CA ASN A 7 -28.59 28.54 24.69
C ASN A 7 -29.18 27.20 25.15
N LEU A 8 -30.20 26.70 24.44
CA LEU A 8 -30.54 25.27 24.37
C LEU A 8 -29.86 24.71 23.10
N PRO A 9 -29.04 23.64 23.18
CA PRO A 9 -28.37 23.08 22.03
C PRO A 9 -29.28 22.12 21.25
N GLY A 10 -29.54 22.47 20.00
CA GLY A 10 -30.03 21.54 18.98
C GLY A 10 -28.90 20.62 18.53
N GLU A 11 -29.18 19.33 18.60
CA GLU A 11 -28.66 18.20 17.82
C GLU A 11 -27.26 18.37 17.18
N VAL A 12 -26.29 17.71 17.83
CA VAL A 12 -24.96 17.45 17.29
C VAL A 12 -25.08 16.36 16.23
N ASN A 13 -25.18 16.74 14.96
CA ASN A 13 -24.91 15.83 13.84
C ASN A 13 -23.47 16.08 13.36
N GLN A 14 -22.50 15.67 14.16
CA GLN A 14 -21.10 15.61 13.74
C GLN A 14 -20.86 14.23 13.14
N GLY A 15 -20.71 14.19 11.81
CA GLY A 15 -20.38 12.97 11.08
C GLY A 15 -19.19 12.25 11.72
N MET A 16 -19.28 10.92 11.76
CA MET A 16 -18.22 10.06 12.27
C MET A 16 -16.87 10.46 11.63
N PRO A 17 -15.77 10.59 12.39
CA PRO A 17 -14.47 10.85 11.79
C PRO A 17 -14.11 9.67 10.90
N VAL A 18 -13.92 9.94 9.61
CA VAL A 18 -13.42 8.94 8.65
C VAL A 18 -11.94 8.69 8.97
N ASN A 19 -11.71 7.67 9.80
CA ASN A 19 -10.55 6.78 9.94
C ASN A 19 -9.16 7.22 9.44
N ASP A 20 -8.62 8.31 10.01
CA ASP A 20 -7.19 8.65 9.89
C ASP A 20 -6.27 7.60 10.56
N GLU A 21 -6.82 6.79 11.47
CA GLU A 21 -6.10 5.76 12.21
C GLU A 21 -5.66 4.59 11.30
N MET A 22 -6.56 4.03 10.47
CA MET A 22 -6.20 2.97 9.52
C MET A 22 -5.14 3.43 8.49
N LYS A 23 -5.18 4.69 8.08
CA LYS A 23 -4.16 5.26 7.19
C LYS A 23 -2.81 5.35 7.89
N ALA A 24 -2.80 5.83 9.12
CA ALA A 24 -1.59 5.90 9.94
C ALA A 24 -1.03 4.50 10.22
N ASP A 25 -1.90 3.50 10.39
CA ASP A 25 -1.50 2.12 10.69
C ASP A 25 -0.80 1.42 9.53
N LEU A 26 -1.35 1.49 8.30
CA LEU A 26 -0.66 0.91 7.14
C LEU A 26 0.69 1.60 6.89
N TRP A 27 0.74 2.93 7.01
CA TRP A 27 1.99 3.68 6.86
C TRP A 27 3.04 3.27 7.90
N ARG A 28 2.65 3.17 9.18
CA ARG A 28 3.54 2.71 10.26
C ARG A 28 3.99 1.27 10.05
N PHE A 29 3.08 0.39 9.61
CA PHE A 29 3.40 -0.98 9.26
C PHE A 29 4.46 -1.04 8.15
N ALA A 30 4.26 -0.26 7.08
CA ALA A 30 5.20 -0.18 5.97
C ALA A 30 6.59 0.28 6.43
N LEU A 31 6.67 1.35 7.22
CA LEU A 31 7.93 1.83 7.78
C LEU A 31 8.62 0.80 8.68
N GLY A 32 7.85 0.02 9.45
CA GLY A 32 8.39 -1.07 10.28
C GLY A 32 9.00 -2.17 9.42
N ARG A 33 8.27 -2.63 8.38
CA ARG A 33 8.76 -3.66 7.45
C ARG A 33 9.99 -3.22 6.67
N TRP A 34 10.06 -1.95 6.29
CA TRP A 34 11.18 -1.39 5.52
C TRP A 34 12.52 -1.34 6.28
N GLN A 35 12.51 -1.59 7.60
CA GLN A 35 13.74 -1.73 8.38
C GLN A 35 14.45 -3.06 8.09
N ASP A 36 13.73 -4.08 7.62
CA ASP A 36 14.32 -5.35 7.19
C ASP A 36 14.80 -5.27 5.73
N LYS A 37 16.12 -5.36 5.55
CA LYS A 37 16.76 -5.33 4.23
C LYS A 37 16.44 -6.53 3.35
N ARG A 38 16.09 -7.68 3.93
CA ARG A 38 15.64 -8.85 3.17
C ARG A 38 14.25 -8.59 2.61
N PHE A 39 13.36 -8.04 3.43
CA PHE A 39 12.02 -7.64 3.03
C PHE A 39 12.07 -6.59 1.91
N GLU A 40 12.84 -5.51 2.12
CA GLU A 40 13.04 -4.46 1.10
C GLU A 40 13.51 -5.06 -0.22
N LYS A 41 14.53 -5.94 -0.19
CA LYS A 41 15.05 -6.58 -1.40
C LYS A 41 14.02 -7.47 -2.10
N ALA A 42 13.23 -8.24 -1.34
CA ALA A 42 12.19 -9.10 -1.90
C ALA A 42 11.09 -8.28 -2.58
N CYS A 43 10.65 -7.19 -1.95
CA CYS A 43 9.69 -6.26 -2.56
C CYS A 43 10.23 -5.61 -3.84
N LEU A 44 11.48 -5.14 -3.82
CA LEU A 44 12.09 -4.53 -5.02
C LEU A 44 12.27 -5.53 -6.15
N HIS A 45 12.59 -6.80 -5.85
CA HIS A 45 12.62 -7.85 -6.85
C HIS A 45 11.24 -8.08 -7.49
N LEU A 46 10.18 -8.15 -6.68
CA LEU A 46 8.80 -8.27 -7.16
C LEU A 46 8.36 -7.08 -8.02
N GLN A 47 8.74 -5.86 -7.63
CA GLN A 47 8.48 -4.64 -8.40
C GLN A 47 9.23 -4.63 -9.73
N ASP A 48 10.50 -4.98 -9.71
CA ASP A 48 11.38 -4.81 -10.88
C ASP A 48 11.13 -5.88 -11.94
N ASP A 49 10.97 -7.15 -11.52
CA ASP A 49 10.91 -8.29 -12.43
C ASP A 49 9.48 -8.68 -12.79
N TYR A 50 8.52 -8.43 -11.89
CA TYR A 50 7.10 -8.80 -12.08
C TYR A 50 6.16 -7.60 -12.13
N GLN A 51 6.67 -6.37 -12.00
CA GLN A 51 5.87 -5.13 -12.02
C GLN A 51 4.79 -5.07 -10.93
N VAL A 52 4.95 -5.85 -9.85
CA VAL A 52 3.98 -5.88 -8.76
C VAL A 52 4.10 -4.61 -7.92
N PRO A 53 3.02 -3.85 -7.70
CA PRO A 53 3.06 -2.64 -6.90
C PRO A 53 3.43 -2.95 -5.45
N VAL A 54 4.48 -2.32 -4.92
CA VAL A 54 4.90 -2.62 -3.54
C VAL A 54 3.89 -2.10 -2.52
N SER A 55 3.24 -0.97 -2.81
CA SER A 55 2.12 -0.48 -2.01
C SER A 55 1.00 -1.51 -1.85
N LEU A 56 0.75 -2.34 -2.86
CA LEU A 56 -0.26 -3.40 -2.83
C LEU A 56 0.21 -4.60 -1.98
N LEU A 57 1.48 -5.00 -2.12
CA LEU A 57 2.11 -6.04 -1.27
C LEU A 57 2.03 -5.66 0.21
N LEU A 58 2.44 -4.44 0.54
CA LEU A 58 2.39 -3.90 1.91
C LEU A 58 0.96 -3.88 2.45
N CYS A 59 0.00 -3.46 1.64
CA CYS A 59 -1.42 -3.45 2.02
C CYS A 59 -1.92 -4.87 2.34
N GLY A 60 -1.64 -5.86 1.49
CA GLY A 60 -2.03 -7.25 1.72
C GLY A 60 -1.41 -7.86 2.99
N LEU A 61 -0.11 -7.62 3.20
CA LEU A 61 0.60 -8.08 4.40
C LEU A 61 0.07 -7.42 5.68
N TRP A 62 -0.24 -6.12 5.61
CA TRP A 62 -0.87 -5.40 6.72
C TRP A 62 -2.25 -5.97 7.03
N LEU A 63 -3.11 -6.19 6.03
CA LEU A 63 -4.43 -6.77 6.23
C LEU A 63 -4.38 -8.15 6.89
N ALA A 64 -3.43 -9.00 6.48
CA ALA A 64 -3.18 -10.28 7.11
C ALA A 64 -2.72 -10.12 8.57
N ALA A 65 -1.77 -9.23 8.83
CA ALA A 65 -1.27 -8.93 10.19
C ALA A 65 -2.37 -8.33 11.09
N SER A 66 -3.30 -7.57 10.53
CA SER A 66 -4.49 -7.04 11.20
C SER A 66 -5.62 -8.07 11.34
N GLY A 67 -5.41 -9.32 10.92
CA GLY A 67 -6.38 -10.41 11.05
C GLY A 67 -7.63 -10.22 10.21
N LYS A 68 -7.54 -9.52 9.07
CA LYS A 68 -8.67 -9.33 8.13
C LYS A 68 -8.74 -10.50 7.16
N GLN A 69 -9.93 -11.08 6.96
CA GLN A 69 -10.10 -12.18 6.01
C GLN A 69 -9.82 -11.72 4.58
N PRO A 70 -9.06 -12.49 3.78
CA PRO A 70 -8.94 -12.23 2.34
C PRO A 70 -10.31 -12.18 1.69
N ASP A 71 -10.60 -11.09 0.99
CA ASP A 71 -11.87 -10.86 0.31
C ASP A 71 -11.64 -10.51 -1.16
N ALA A 72 -12.17 -11.35 -2.05
CA ALA A 72 -11.97 -11.22 -3.50
C ALA A 72 -12.49 -9.89 -4.06
N ARG A 73 -13.59 -9.37 -3.50
CA ARG A 73 -14.18 -8.12 -3.97
C ARG A 73 -13.33 -6.92 -3.59
N THR A 74 -12.87 -6.87 -2.34
CA THR A 74 -11.97 -5.82 -1.84
C THR A 74 -10.63 -5.87 -2.55
N GLY A 75 -10.05 -7.05 -2.72
CA GLY A 75 -8.78 -7.17 -3.43
C GLY A 75 -8.85 -6.72 -4.89
N ARG A 76 -9.95 -7.02 -5.61
CA ARG A 76 -10.19 -6.44 -6.95
C ARG A 76 -10.23 -4.90 -6.93
N ARG A 77 -10.93 -4.29 -5.98
CA ARG A 77 -11.01 -2.82 -5.86
C ARG A 77 -9.65 -2.20 -5.56
N LEU A 78 -8.84 -2.84 -4.72
CA LEU A 78 -7.48 -2.41 -4.41
C LEU A 78 -6.59 -2.46 -5.66
N ALA A 79 -6.65 -3.56 -6.41
CA ALA A 79 -5.90 -3.72 -7.66
C ALA A 79 -6.38 -2.74 -8.75
N GLU A 80 -7.69 -2.55 -8.91
CA GLU A 80 -8.29 -1.59 -9.85
C GLU A 80 -7.89 -0.14 -9.57
N LEU A 81 -7.53 0.20 -8.33
CA LEU A 81 -6.99 1.52 -7.97
C LEU A 81 -5.46 1.59 -8.18
N ALA A 82 -4.73 0.58 -7.73
CA ALA A 82 -3.27 0.58 -7.75
C ALA A 82 -2.68 0.40 -9.15
N GLU A 83 -3.23 -0.55 -9.93
CA GLU A 83 -2.64 -0.96 -11.20
C GLU A 83 -2.64 0.15 -12.27
N PRO A 84 -3.74 0.90 -12.50
CA PRO A 84 -3.71 2.03 -13.43
C PRO A 84 -2.75 3.14 -12.97
N PHE A 85 -2.72 3.44 -11.67
CA PHE A 85 -1.80 4.45 -11.13
C PHE A 85 -0.34 4.04 -11.33
N GLU A 86 -0.04 2.77 -11.16
CA GLU A 86 1.27 2.19 -11.41
C GLU A 86 1.65 2.24 -12.90
N ALA A 87 0.74 1.83 -13.78
CA ALA A 87 0.95 1.84 -15.22
C ALA A 87 1.14 3.25 -15.79
N ASP A 88 0.33 4.22 -15.35
CA ASP A 88 0.28 5.56 -15.94
C ASP A 88 1.34 6.50 -15.35
N TYR A 89 1.73 6.31 -14.08
CA TYR A 89 2.60 7.25 -13.38
C TYR A 89 3.89 6.59 -12.87
N LEU A 90 3.79 5.60 -11.99
CA LEU A 90 4.98 5.12 -11.26
C LEU A 90 5.95 4.31 -12.14
N ARG A 91 5.46 3.39 -12.98
CA ARG A 91 6.32 2.62 -13.90
C ARG A 91 7.05 3.53 -14.90
N PRO A 92 6.39 4.51 -15.57
CA PRO A 92 7.08 5.49 -16.39
C PRO A 92 8.13 6.31 -15.61
N LEU A 93 7.79 6.78 -14.40
CA LEU A 93 8.75 7.53 -13.56
C LEU A 93 9.99 6.69 -13.24
N ARG A 94 9.81 5.42 -12.83
CA ARG A 94 10.92 4.49 -12.57
C ARG A 94 11.79 4.29 -13.80
N GLN A 95 11.20 4.18 -14.99
CA GLN A 95 11.96 4.08 -16.25
C GLN A 95 12.81 5.33 -16.50
N VAL A 96 12.23 6.53 -16.34
CA VAL A 96 12.96 7.80 -16.50
C VAL A 96 14.08 7.92 -15.46
N ARG A 97 13.82 7.57 -14.20
CA ARG A 97 14.84 7.60 -13.15
C ARG A 97 15.98 6.63 -13.42
N ARG A 98 15.69 5.41 -13.89
CA ARG A 98 16.72 4.43 -14.28
C ARG A 98 17.56 4.93 -15.44
N LYS A 99 16.95 5.58 -16.44
CA LYS A 99 17.68 6.22 -17.55
C LYS A 99 18.57 7.36 -17.04
N ALA A 100 18.05 8.23 -16.17
CA ALA A 100 18.83 9.31 -15.57
C ALA A 100 20.00 8.79 -14.73
N ALA A 101 19.87 7.64 -14.08
CA ALA A 101 20.94 7.02 -13.29
C ALA A 101 22.14 6.54 -14.12
N GLN A 102 22.01 6.43 -15.44
CA GLN A 102 23.10 6.09 -16.36
C GLN A 102 23.91 7.32 -16.82
N ASP A 103 23.43 8.54 -16.53
CA ASP A 103 24.09 9.79 -16.89
C ASP A 103 24.65 10.48 -15.64
N GLU A 104 25.97 10.48 -15.51
CA GLU A 104 26.68 11.07 -14.37
C GLU A 104 26.43 12.58 -14.20
N ARG A 105 25.92 13.26 -15.24
CA ARG A 105 25.58 14.69 -15.19
C ARG A 105 24.21 14.97 -14.54
N LEU A 106 23.41 13.94 -14.26
CA LEU A 106 22.03 14.07 -13.78
C LEU A 106 21.78 13.59 -12.33
N PRO A 107 22.69 13.77 -11.35
CA PRO A 107 22.51 13.22 -10.00
C PRO A 107 21.30 13.86 -9.28
N GLU A 108 21.14 15.18 -9.41
CA GLU A 108 20.04 15.92 -8.77
C GLU A 108 18.69 15.60 -9.43
N PHE A 109 18.66 15.48 -10.76
CA PHE A 109 17.44 15.09 -11.49
C PHE A 109 16.97 13.69 -11.09
N LYS A 110 17.88 12.72 -11.01
CA LYS A 110 17.59 11.37 -10.48
C LYS A 110 17.01 11.43 -9.06
N ARG A 111 17.60 12.25 -8.18
CA ARG A 111 17.14 12.42 -6.80
C ARG A 111 15.71 12.98 -6.74
N GLN A 112 15.40 13.98 -7.57
CA GLN A 112 14.07 14.57 -7.66
C GLN A 112 13.03 13.57 -8.16
N LEU A 113 13.34 12.81 -9.22
CA LEU A 113 12.46 11.73 -9.71
C LEU A 113 12.18 10.69 -8.61
N GLN A 114 13.20 10.32 -7.83
CA GLN A 114 13.00 9.39 -6.71
C GLN A 114 12.04 9.96 -5.65
N GLN A 115 12.09 11.27 -5.37
CA GLN A 115 11.15 11.89 -4.43
C GLN A 115 9.71 11.85 -4.97
N VAL A 116 9.52 12.14 -6.26
CA VAL A 116 8.19 12.08 -6.91
C VAL A 116 7.65 10.64 -6.90
N GLU A 117 8.50 9.64 -7.18
CA GLU A 117 8.11 8.23 -7.06
C GLU A 117 7.65 7.88 -5.63
N LEU A 118 8.42 8.28 -4.62
CA LEU A 118 8.08 8.03 -3.22
C LEU A 118 6.80 8.75 -2.78
N GLU A 119 6.51 9.92 -3.33
CA GLU A 119 5.26 10.63 -3.10
C GLU A 119 4.06 9.87 -3.69
N GLY A 120 4.19 9.33 -4.90
CA GLY A 120 3.14 8.50 -5.51
C GLY A 120 2.90 7.19 -4.76
N GLU A 121 3.96 6.51 -4.32
CA GLU A 121 3.84 5.31 -3.46
C GLU A 121 3.17 5.65 -2.12
N ARG A 122 3.53 6.79 -1.51
CA ARG A 122 2.88 7.27 -0.28
C ARG A 122 1.39 7.54 -0.53
N TRP A 123 1.04 8.14 -1.66
CA TRP A 123 -0.36 8.38 -1.99
C TRP A 123 -1.14 7.06 -2.04
N LEU A 124 -0.62 6.02 -2.70
CA LEU A 124 -1.22 4.68 -2.70
C LEU A 124 -1.39 4.13 -1.27
N LEU A 125 -0.32 4.15 -0.46
CA LEU A 125 -0.36 3.66 0.93
C LEU A 125 -1.35 4.42 1.82
N THR A 126 -1.62 5.69 1.55
CA THR A 126 -2.64 6.45 2.29
C THR A 126 -4.06 6.30 1.73
N THR A 127 -4.21 5.83 0.50
CA THR A 127 -5.49 5.72 -0.20
C THR A 127 -6.08 4.32 -0.08
N LEU A 128 -5.27 3.28 -0.28
CA LEU A 128 -5.71 1.87 -0.23
C LEU A 128 -6.47 1.49 1.06
N PRO A 129 -6.10 1.95 2.28
CA PRO A 129 -6.82 1.63 3.51
C PRO A 129 -8.31 2.03 3.49
N SER A 130 -8.67 3.11 2.78
CA SER A 130 -10.08 3.56 2.68
C SER A 130 -10.99 2.53 1.98
N LEU A 131 -10.42 1.62 1.19
CA LEU A 131 -11.16 0.55 0.51
C LEU A 131 -11.40 -0.68 1.41
N CYS A 132 -10.79 -0.70 2.59
CA CYS A 132 -10.70 -1.86 3.48
C CYS A 132 -11.57 -1.76 4.75
N GLU A 133 -12.28 -0.65 4.96
CA GLU A 133 -12.97 -0.32 6.22
C GLU A 133 -14.00 -1.39 6.65
N ASN A 134 -14.68 -2.01 5.69
CA ASN A 134 -15.75 -2.98 5.94
C ASN A 134 -15.28 -4.44 6.01
N LEU A 135 -13.97 -4.69 6.08
CA LEU A 135 -13.43 -6.05 6.15
C LEU A 135 -13.68 -6.70 7.51
N LEU A 136 -14.22 -7.92 7.44
CA LEU A 136 -14.52 -8.72 8.62
C LEU A 136 -13.23 -9.24 9.29
N PRO A 137 -13.21 -9.30 10.63
CA PRO A 137 -12.16 -9.98 11.35
C PRO A 137 -12.21 -11.48 11.07
N ALA A 138 -11.05 -12.12 11.02
CA ALA A 138 -10.92 -13.53 10.72
C ALA A 138 -11.26 -14.45 11.88
N GLY A 139 -11.13 -13.97 13.12
CA GLY A 139 -11.27 -14.78 14.33
C GLY A 139 -10.17 -15.85 14.51
N LYS A 140 -9.20 -15.90 13.58
CA LYS A 140 -8.03 -16.78 13.57
C LYS A 140 -6.87 -16.09 12.86
N PRO A 141 -5.61 -16.54 13.04
CA PRO A 141 -4.49 -16.06 12.25
C PRO A 141 -4.79 -16.16 10.75
N VAL A 142 -4.47 -15.11 10.01
CA VAL A 142 -4.65 -15.04 8.55
C VAL A 142 -3.31 -15.31 7.88
N ASP A 143 -3.30 -16.25 6.94
CA ASP A 143 -2.16 -16.46 6.06
C ASP A 143 -2.05 -15.28 5.09
N ALA A 144 -0.90 -14.61 5.11
CA ALA A 144 -0.59 -13.49 4.22
C ALA A 144 -0.68 -13.88 2.74
N MET A 145 -0.35 -15.12 2.38
CA MET A 145 -0.45 -15.57 0.99
C MET A 145 -1.90 -15.51 0.48
N GLY A 146 -2.89 -15.67 1.36
CA GLY A 146 -4.29 -15.53 1.00
C GLY A 146 -4.64 -14.13 0.46
N TRP A 147 -4.07 -13.08 1.06
CA TRP A 147 -4.25 -11.72 0.53
C TRP A 147 -3.45 -11.50 -0.76
N LEU A 148 -2.20 -11.96 -0.83
CA LEU A 148 -1.36 -11.77 -2.01
C LEU A 148 -1.95 -12.44 -3.26
N LEU A 149 -2.55 -13.63 -3.14
CA LEU A 149 -3.22 -14.31 -4.24
C LEU A 149 -4.44 -13.56 -4.77
N VAL A 150 -5.14 -12.83 -3.90
CA VAL A 150 -6.31 -12.04 -4.31
C VAL A 150 -5.89 -10.71 -4.95
N LEU A 151 -4.78 -10.14 -4.49
CA LEU A 151 -4.28 -8.85 -4.97
C LEU A 151 -3.46 -8.98 -6.26
N VAL A 152 -2.80 -10.13 -6.47
CA VAL A 152 -1.94 -10.42 -7.62
C VAL A 152 -2.42 -11.72 -8.27
N PRO A 153 -3.56 -11.70 -9.00
CA PRO A 153 -4.16 -12.92 -9.55
C PRO A 153 -3.27 -13.63 -10.59
N GLU A 154 -2.31 -12.91 -11.20
CA GLU A 154 -1.32 -13.44 -12.15
C GLU A 154 -0.38 -14.46 -11.51
N THR A 155 -0.33 -14.51 -10.16
CA THR A 155 0.46 -15.48 -9.40
C THR A 155 0.20 -16.92 -9.82
N ALA A 156 -1.04 -17.26 -10.17
CA ALA A 156 -1.42 -18.61 -10.58
C ALA A 156 -0.82 -19.04 -11.94
N GLN A 157 -0.30 -18.09 -12.72
CA GLN A 157 0.17 -18.31 -14.09
C GLN A 157 1.69 -18.21 -14.21
N CYS A 158 2.38 -17.83 -13.13
CA CYS A 158 3.83 -17.62 -13.13
C CYS A 158 4.48 -18.23 -11.89
N GLU A 159 5.17 -19.37 -12.07
CA GLU A 159 5.87 -20.07 -10.98
C GLU A 159 6.91 -19.20 -10.29
N GLY A 160 7.64 -18.36 -11.06
CA GLY A 160 8.64 -17.45 -10.52
C GLY A 160 8.03 -16.37 -9.62
N LEU A 161 6.89 -15.81 -10.01
CA LEU A 161 6.13 -14.84 -9.21
C LEU A 161 5.62 -15.50 -7.93
N GLN A 162 5.00 -16.69 -8.05
CA GLN A 162 4.51 -17.43 -6.89
C GLN A 162 5.62 -17.74 -5.89
N LYS A 163 6.78 -18.20 -6.37
CA LYS A 163 7.94 -18.42 -5.52
C LYS A 163 8.40 -17.14 -4.81
N SER A 164 8.50 -16.04 -5.56
CA SER A 164 8.94 -14.75 -5.01
C SER A 164 7.98 -14.20 -3.94
N LEU A 165 6.67 -14.41 -4.11
CA LEU A 165 5.67 -14.06 -3.10
C LEU A 165 5.75 -14.95 -1.87
N ASN A 166 5.97 -16.26 -2.02
CA ASN A 166 6.20 -17.15 -0.88
C ASN A 166 7.45 -16.76 -0.08
N ASP A 167 8.55 -16.45 -0.78
CA ASP A 167 9.79 -15.99 -0.17
C ASP A 167 9.57 -14.67 0.60
N LEU A 168 8.74 -13.75 0.08
CA LEU A 168 8.35 -12.52 0.78
C LEU A 168 7.53 -12.79 2.05
N VAL A 169 6.54 -13.70 1.98
CA VAL A 169 5.66 -14.03 3.13
C VAL A 169 6.43 -14.68 4.28
N ALA A 170 7.55 -15.35 3.98
CA ALA A 170 8.41 -15.99 4.99
C ALA A 170 9.28 -15.00 5.80
N LEU A 171 9.25 -13.70 5.47
CA LEU A 171 9.99 -12.62 6.14
C LEU A 171 9.11 -11.81 7.11
#